data_AF-A0AAP0BAK1-F1
#
_entry.id   AF-A0AAP0BAK1-F1
#
_cell.length_a   1.000
_cell.length_b   1.000
_cell.length_c   1.000
_cell.angle_alpha   90.00
_cell.angle_beta   90.00
_cell.angle_gamma   90.00
#
_symmetry.space_group_name_H-M   'P 1'
#
loop_
_entity.id
_entity.type
_entity.pdbx_description
1 polymer ?
#
loop_
_entity_poly.entity_id
_entity_poly.type
_entity_poly.pdbx_seq_one_letter_code
_entity_poly.pdbx_strand_id
1 'polypeptide(L)'
;MLKADKMSLRRAGMNTIGYIAKVIGPWDVLEIILLNLHLQGRQNRDCTALAIAIVAETCLLFTVLPALMNEYRVLDLNVQRGVLQSLYFLFESIGAKGKDYIYAVTPLLADALTDRDLVHRQIAVSALKHLALGVAGLSREDVFVHLLNHVWPNIFETSPLVIDAVMEAIDGLRVALGPAVILNYCLQGLFHPARKVREVYWKVYNSLHIEAQDALVAFYPVLFDEDNNFYSRPELMMFL
;
A
#
# COMPACT_ATOMS: atom_id res chain seq x y z
N MET A 1 4.46 1.48 26.91
CA MET A 1 4.81 2.90 26.69
C MET A 1 3.58 3.65 26.19
N LEU A 2 3.36 4.88 26.65
CA LEU A 2 2.29 5.83 26.23
C LEU A 2 0.84 5.30 26.24
N LYS A 3 0.33 4.94 27.43
CA LYS A 3 -1.09 4.53 27.64
C LYS A 3 -2.08 5.69 27.84
N ALA A 4 -1.76 6.90 27.39
CA ALA A 4 -2.65 8.04 27.60
C ALA A 4 -3.93 7.92 26.74
N ASP A 5 -5.10 8.18 27.33
CA ASP A 5 -6.38 8.10 26.61
C ASP A 5 -6.51 9.17 25.52
N LYS A 6 -5.99 10.38 25.79
CA LYS A 6 -6.05 11.51 24.85
C LYS A 6 -5.02 11.37 23.73
N MET A 7 -5.49 11.43 22.48
CA MET A 7 -4.64 11.36 21.27
C MET A 7 -3.59 12.48 21.22
N SER A 8 -3.92 13.69 21.66
CA SER A 8 -2.98 14.81 21.70
C SER A 8 -1.78 14.55 22.61
N LEU A 9 -2.00 13.94 23.78
CA LEU A 9 -0.92 13.54 24.70
C LEU A 9 -0.04 12.44 24.10
N ARG A 10 -0.65 11.45 23.43
CA ARG A 10 0.10 10.41 22.72
C ARG A 10 1.00 11.02 21.64
N ARG A 11 0.46 11.95 20.83
CA ARG A 11 1.21 12.64 19.77
C ARG A 11 2.37 13.47 20.34
N ALA A 12 2.12 14.24 21.40
CA ALA A 12 3.17 15.01 22.07
C ALA A 12 4.28 14.11 22.62
N GLY A 13 3.91 13.01 23.28
CA GLY A 13 4.86 12.01 23.78
C GLY A 13 5.69 11.37 22.66
N MET A 14 5.08 11.04 21.54
CA MET A 14 5.81 10.47 20.41
C MET A 14 6.76 11.48 19.75
N ASN A 15 6.36 12.75 19.62
CA ASN A 15 7.26 13.80 19.14
C ASN A 15 8.47 13.97 20.07
N THR A 16 8.28 13.84 21.39
CA THR A 16 9.42 13.88 22.34
C THR A 16 10.38 12.73 22.15
N ILE A 17 9.91 11.52 21.79
CA ILE A 17 10.79 10.40 21.43
C ILE A 17 11.66 10.76 20.22
N GLY A 18 11.10 11.42 19.21
CA GLY A 18 11.86 11.90 18.05
C GLY A 18 12.99 12.88 18.44
N TYR A 19 12.74 13.79 19.39
CA TYR A 19 13.77 14.68 19.92
C TYR A 19 14.84 13.95 20.72
N ILE A 20 14.44 12.96 21.54
CA ILE A 20 15.38 12.13 22.31
C ILE A 20 16.29 11.34 21.36
N ALA A 21 15.72 10.70 20.33
CA ALA A 21 16.47 9.93 19.33
C ALA A 21 17.50 10.79 18.58
N LYS A 22 17.18 12.07 18.34
CA LYS A 22 18.12 13.02 17.71
C LYS A 22 19.33 13.35 18.60
N VAL A 23 19.17 13.31 19.92
CA VAL A 23 20.23 13.66 20.88
C VAL A 23 21.07 12.46 21.28
N ILE A 24 20.44 11.33 21.60
CA ILE A 24 21.12 10.12 22.09
C ILE A 24 21.68 9.30 20.91
N GLY A 25 20.89 9.20 19.84
CA GLY A 25 21.15 8.33 18.71
C GLY A 25 19.95 7.42 18.42
N PRO A 26 19.66 7.10 17.15
CA PRO A 26 18.49 6.31 16.79
C PRO A 26 18.57 4.87 17.28
N TRP A 27 19.77 4.26 17.29
CA TRP A 27 19.95 2.84 17.61
C TRP A 27 19.55 2.49 19.04
N ASP A 28 20.02 3.25 20.04
CA ASP A 28 19.72 3.00 21.45
C ASP A 28 18.21 3.13 21.75
N VAL A 29 17.55 4.08 21.09
CA VAL A 29 16.11 4.27 21.21
C VAL A 29 15.34 3.18 20.49
N LEU A 30 15.82 2.76 19.31
CA LEU A 30 15.18 1.75 18.49
C LEU A 30 15.17 0.38 19.17
N GLU A 31 16.28 -0.04 19.78
CA GLU A 31 16.37 -1.34 20.48
C GLU A 31 15.30 -1.48 21.56
N ILE A 32 15.08 -0.43 22.35
CA ILE A 32 14.04 -0.39 23.38
C ILE A 32 12.64 -0.46 22.77
N ILE A 33 12.39 0.22 21.65
CA ILE A 33 11.06 0.26 21.03
C ILE A 33 10.75 -1.05 20.30
N LEU A 34 11.71 -1.66 19.61
CA LEU A 34 11.54 -2.94 18.94
C LEU A 34 11.28 -4.08 19.93
N LEU A 35 11.92 -4.07 21.10
CA LEU A 35 11.63 -5.04 22.16
C LEU A 35 10.16 -4.98 22.60
N ASN A 36 9.54 -3.79 22.55
CA ASN A 36 8.12 -3.65 22.89
C ASN A 36 7.17 -4.25 21.83
N LEU A 37 7.62 -4.53 20.60
CA LEU A 37 6.81 -5.23 19.59
C LEU A 37 6.47 -6.67 20.01
N HIS A 38 7.33 -7.28 20.83
CA HIS A 38 7.14 -8.62 21.37
C HIS A 38 6.12 -8.66 22.52
N LEU A 39 5.70 -7.50 23.05
CA LEU A 39 4.72 -7.44 24.13
C LEU A 39 3.29 -7.56 23.58
N GLN A 40 2.44 -8.34 24.24
CA GLN A 40 1.13 -8.76 23.70
C GLN A 40 0.05 -7.66 23.59
N GLY A 41 0.28 -6.44 24.11
CA GLY A 41 -0.73 -5.38 24.09
C GLY A 41 -0.89 -4.73 22.71
N ARG A 42 -2.06 -4.87 22.07
CA ARG A 42 -2.36 -4.23 20.76
C ARG A 42 -2.11 -2.71 20.77
N GLN A 43 -2.65 -2.00 21.75
CA GLN A 43 -2.47 -0.55 21.87
C GLN A 43 -1.00 -0.15 22.06
N ASN A 44 -0.22 -0.99 22.77
CA ASN A 44 1.21 -0.76 22.92
C ASN A 44 1.92 -0.93 21.58
N ARG A 45 1.53 -1.92 20.76
CA ARG A 45 2.07 -2.16 19.41
C ARG A 45 1.76 -1.04 18.43
N ASP A 46 0.53 -0.53 18.44
CA ASP A 46 0.15 0.63 17.60
C ASP A 46 1.00 1.86 17.95
N CYS A 47 1.21 2.11 19.25
CA CYS A 47 2.02 3.24 19.70
C CYS A 47 3.51 3.05 19.41
N THR A 48 4.04 1.84 19.53
CA THR A 48 5.44 1.57 19.18
C THR A 48 5.67 1.70 17.68
N ALA A 49 4.72 1.22 16.85
CA ALA A 49 4.81 1.36 15.40
C ALA A 49 4.88 2.82 14.96
N LEU A 50 4.02 3.67 15.54
CA LEU A 50 4.04 5.11 15.28
C LEU A 50 5.31 5.79 15.81
N ALA A 51 5.83 5.36 16.98
CA ALA A 51 7.09 5.87 17.51
C ALA A 51 8.27 5.55 16.58
N ILE A 52 8.31 4.34 16.01
CA ILE A 52 9.34 3.94 15.03
C ILE A 52 9.28 4.83 13.79
N ALA A 53 8.09 5.10 13.26
CA ALA A 53 7.92 5.99 12.11
C ALA A 53 8.43 7.41 12.39
N ILE A 54 8.18 7.95 13.58
CA ILE A 54 8.67 9.28 13.98
C ILE A 54 10.20 9.29 14.14
N VAL A 55 10.79 8.23 14.70
CA VAL A 55 12.25 8.10 14.77
C VAL A 55 12.87 8.00 13.37
N ALA A 56 12.24 7.28 12.44
CA ALA A 56 12.70 7.20 11.05
C ALA A 56 12.64 8.56 10.33
N GLU A 57 11.62 9.36 10.63
CA GLU A 57 11.48 10.71 10.09
C GLU A 57 12.58 11.65 10.60
N THR A 58 12.93 11.58 11.89
CA THR A 58 13.92 12.48 12.51
C THR A 58 15.37 12.06 12.28
N CYS A 59 15.66 10.76 12.27
CA CYS A 59 17.01 10.21 12.26
C CYS A 59 17.43 9.53 10.95
N LEU A 60 16.64 9.70 9.88
CA LEU A 60 16.79 9.12 8.54
C LEU A 60 16.42 7.64 8.44
N LEU A 61 15.77 7.28 7.32
CA LEU A 61 15.17 5.97 7.12
C LEU A 61 16.19 4.81 7.05
N PHE A 62 17.42 5.08 6.62
CA PHE A 62 18.45 4.04 6.46
C PHE A 62 18.87 3.37 7.78
N THR A 63 18.69 4.02 8.94
CA THR A 63 19.01 3.42 10.24
C THR A 63 17.91 2.51 10.76
N VAL A 64 16.65 2.89 10.50
CA VAL A 64 15.48 2.20 11.06
C VAL A 64 15.02 1.03 10.19
N LEU A 65 15.07 1.19 8.87
CA LEU A 65 14.50 0.21 7.94
C LEU A 65 15.19 -1.17 8.00
N PRO A 66 16.53 -1.29 8.03
CA PRO A 66 17.19 -2.59 8.11
C PRO A 66 16.85 -3.34 9.40
N ALA A 67 16.73 -2.62 10.52
CA ALA A 67 16.36 -3.20 11.81
C ALA A 67 14.92 -3.71 11.79
N LEU A 68 13.97 -2.94 11.26
CA LEU A 68 12.58 -3.41 11.05
C LEU A 68 12.52 -4.65 10.16
N MET A 69 13.25 -4.65 9.04
CA MET A 69 13.30 -5.81 8.14
C MET A 69 13.90 -7.04 8.82
N ASN A 70 14.86 -6.86 9.74
CA ASN A 70 15.40 -7.96 10.53
C ASN A 70 14.37 -8.53 11.51
N GLU A 71 13.62 -7.68 12.20
CA GLU A 71 12.54 -8.10 13.11
C GLU A 71 11.42 -8.85 12.39
N TYR A 72 11.12 -8.49 11.14
CA TYR A 72 10.12 -9.21 10.35
C TYR A 72 10.49 -10.68 10.09
N ARG A 73 11.78 -11.02 10.14
CA ARG A 73 12.25 -12.41 9.95
C ARG A 73 11.95 -13.31 11.16
N VAL A 74 11.60 -12.72 12.31
CA VAL A 74 11.18 -13.47 13.48
C VAL A 74 9.83 -14.13 13.18
N LEU A 75 9.73 -15.44 13.42
CA LEU A 75 8.52 -16.24 13.19
C LEU A 75 7.44 -16.00 14.27
N ASP A 76 7.15 -14.74 14.58
CA ASP A 76 6.05 -14.33 15.44
C ASP A 76 5.12 -13.38 14.68
N LEU A 77 3.90 -13.84 14.41
CA LEU A 77 2.86 -13.10 13.71
C LEU A 77 2.56 -11.74 14.38
N ASN A 78 2.72 -11.62 15.70
CA ASN A 78 2.47 -10.36 16.39
C ASN A 78 3.56 -9.33 16.15
N VAL A 79 4.81 -9.78 16.04
CA VAL A 79 5.97 -8.95 15.71
C VAL A 79 5.89 -8.53 14.26
N GLN A 80 5.62 -9.47 13.34
CA GLN A 80 5.44 -9.19 11.91
C GLN A 80 4.32 -8.18 11.65
N ARG A 81 3.15 -8.33 12.29
CA ARG A 81 2.09 -7.31 12.24
C ARG A 81 2.56 -5.95 12.73
N GLY A 82 3.32 -5.92 13.83
CA GLY A 82 3.90 -4.69 14.37
C GLY A 82 4.88 -4.02 13.41
N VAL A 83 5.71 -4.80 12.71
CA VAL A 83 6.62 -4.30 11.68
C VAL A 83 5.84 -3.76 10.49
N LEU A 84 4.85 -4.49 9.97
CA LEU A 84 4.01 -4.03 8.85
C LEU A 84 3.26 -2.74 9.21
N GLN A 85 2.78 -2.64 10.43
CA GLN A 85 2.11 -1.43 10.91
C GLN A 85 3.08 -0.25 11.10
N SER A 86 4.33 -0.54 11.47
CA SER A 86 5.40 0.47 11.49
C SER A 86 5.69 0.96 10.08
N LEU A 87 5.78 0.05 9.09
CA LEU A 87 5.95 0.39 7.68
C LEU A 87 4.78 1.21 7.13
N TYR A 88 3.55 0.88 7.51
CA TYR A 88 2.36 1.66 7.17
C TYR A 88 2.50 3.13 7.60
N PHE A 89 2.79 3.40 8.88
CA PHE A 89 2.95 4.76 9.39
C PHE A 89 4.18 5.46 8.81
N LEU A 90 5.23 4.69 8.54
CA LEU A 90 6.49 5.18 7.99
C LEU A 90 6.32 5.64 6.54
N PHE A 91 5.58 4.91 5.70
CA PHE A 91 5.30 5.37 4.34
C PHE A 91 4.35 6.56 4.30
N GLU A 92 3.40 6.64 5.25
CA GLU A 92 2.54 7.79 5.42
C GLU A 92 3.34 9.06 5.78
N SER A 93 4.35 8.97 6.65
CA SER A 93 5.12 10.15 7.08
C SER A 93 6.20 10.58 6.10
N ILE A 94 6.84 9.64 5.40
CA ILE A 94 8.05 9.90 4.60
C ILE A 94 7.72 10.45 3.19
N GLY A 95 6.58 10.07 2.63
CA GLY A 95 6.15 10.51 1.29
C GLY A 95 7.20 10.21 0.21
N ALA A 96 7.62 11.24 -0.54
CA ALA A 96 8.51 11.12 -1.70
C ALA A 96 9.90 10.54 -1.39
N LYS A 97 10.38 10.65 -0.15
CA LYS A 97 11.65 10.05 0.28
C LYS A 97 11.61 8.51 0.24
N GLY A 98 10.42 7.90 0.16
CA GLY A 98 10.26 6.44 0.02
C GLY A 98 10.84 5.88 -1.28
N LYS A 99 11.04 6.70 -2.32
CA LYS A 99 11.52 6.29 -3.64
C LYS A 99 12.88 5.57 -3.63
N ASP A 100 13.73 5.91 -2.67
CA ASP A 100 15.10 5.38 -2.57
C ASP A 100 15.14 4.02 -1.86
N TYR A 101 14.05 3.66 -1.16
CA TYR A 101 13.97 2.46 -0.32
C TYR A 101 12.99 1.41 -0.87
N ILE A 102 12.20 1.76 -1.89
CA ILE A 102 11.14 0.90 -2.43
C ILE A 102 11.64 -0.50 -2.81
N TYR A 103 12.79 -0.60 -3.50
CA TYR A 103 13.37 -1.89 -3.90
C TYR A 103 13.78 -2.74 -2.70
N ALA A 104 14.22 -2.13 -1.60
CA ALA A 104 14.60 -2.86 -0.41
C ALA A 104 13.38 -3.46 0.31
N VAL A 105 12.25 -2.74 0.35
CA VAL A 105 11.03 -3.20 1.04
C VAL A 105 10.16 -4.11 0.17
N THR A 106 10.31 -4.05 -1.16
CA THR A 106 9.54 -4.88 -2.11
C THR A 106 9.44 -6.37 -1.72
N PRO A 107 10.53 -7.09 -1.41
CA PRO A 107 10.43 -8.51 -1.03
C PRO A 107 9.63 -8.73 0.26
N LEU A 108 9.74 -7.81 1.23
CA LEU A 108 8.99 -7.89 2.49
C LEU A 108 7.49 -7.68 2.24
N LEU A 109 7.11 -6.67 1.43
CA LEU A 109 5.71 -6.45 1.07
C LEU A 109 5.15 -7.59 0.23
N ALA A 110 5.92 -8.12 -0.73
CA ALA A 110 5.50 -9.26 -1.54
C ALA A 110 5.20 -10.49 -0.66
N ASP A 111 6.08 -10.81 0.29
CA ASP A 111 5.84 -11.88 1.27
C ASP A 111 4.54 -11.65 2.06
N ALA A 112 4.39 -10.46 2.64
CA ALA A 112 3.21 -10.11 3.45
C ALA A 112 1.89 -10.09 2.65
N LEU A 113 1.92 -9.73 1.37
CA LEU A 113 0.74 -9.76 0.48
C LEU A 113 0.32 -11.19 0.11
N THR A 114 1.24 -12.14 0.18
CA THR A 114 0.99 -13.57 -0.08
C THR A 114 0.74 -14.40 1.18
N ASP A 115 0.84 -13.79 2.37
CA ASP A 115 0.63 -14.48 3.64
C ASP A 115 -0.80 -15.02 3.75
N ARG A 116 -0.99 -16.09 4.53
CA ARG A 116 -2.31 -16.71 4.77
C ARG A 116 -3.21 -15.84 5.64
N ASP A 117 -2.63 -15.07 6.56
CA ASP A 117 -3.35 -14.23 7.50
C ASP A 117 -3.92 -12.98 6.84
N LEU A 118 -5.23 -12.81 6.99
CA LEU A 118 -5.97 -11.67 6.45
C LEU A 118 -5.45 -10.33 6.98
N VAL A 119 -5.02 -10.28 8.24
CA VAL A 119 -4.53 -9.05 8.87
C VAL A 119 -3.18 -8.62 8.28
N HIS A 120 -2.30 -9.56 7.97
CA HIS A 120 -1.03 -9.28 7.29
C HIS A 120 -1.28 -8.67 5.92
N ARG A 121 -2.12 -9.33 5.11
CA ARG A 121 -2.49 -8.82 3.78
C ARG A 121 -3.12 -7.43 3.88
N GLN A 122 -4.05 -7.22 4.81
CA GLN A 122 -4.69 -5.92 5.02
C GLN A 122 -3.68 -4.81 5.29
N ILE A 123 -2.79 -5.00 6.28
CA ILE A 123 -1.81 -3.96 6.66
C ILE A 123 -0.80 -3.72 5.53
N ALA A 124 -0.35 -4.79 4.86
CA ALA A 124 0.58 -4.69 3.74
C ALA A 124 -0.02 -3.90 2.57
N VAL A 125 -1.29 -4.16 2.24
CA VAL A 125 -2.04 -3.42 1.22
C VAL A 125 -2.22 -1.95 1.62
N SER A 126 -2.58 -1.66 2.87
CA SER A 126 -2.66 -0.27 3.36
C SER A 126 -1.31 0.45 3.32
N ALA A 127 -0.22 -0.24 3.64
CA ALA A 127 1.13 0.32 3.54
C ALA A 127 1.53 0.60 2.08
N LEU A 128 1.18 -0.31 1.17
CA LEU A 128 1.40 -0.15 -0.26
C LEU A 128 0.64 1.05 -0.83
N LYS A 129 -0.59 1.33 -0.36
CA LYS A 129 -1.34 2.54 -0.76
C LYS A 129 -0.52 3.80 -0.51
N HIS A 130 -0.03 3.98 0.72
CA HIS A 130 0.73 5.18 1.09
C HIS A 130 2.06 5.27 0.35
N LEU A 131 2.72 4.13 0.14
CA LEU A 131 3.93 4.06 -0.67
C LEU A 131 3.67 4.46 -2.14
N ALA A 132 2.58 3.98 -2.74
CA ALA A 132 2.19 4.31 -4.11
C ALA A 132 1.88 5.81 -4.26
N LEU A 133 1.07 6.36 -3.35
CA LEU A 133 0.73 7.78 -3.36
C LEU A 133 1.94 8.68 -3.09
N GLY A 134 2.84 8.27 -2.18
CA GLY A 134 4.03 9.04 -1.85
C GLY A 134 5.08 9.08 -2.96
N VAL A 135 5.15 8.05 -3.80
CA VAL A 135 6.19 7.87 -4.83
C VAL A 135 5.64 8.03 -6.27
N ALA A 136 4.36 8.40 -6.41
CA ALA A 136 3.74 8.65 -7.70
C ALA A 136 4.54 9.70 -8.52
N GLY A 137 4.84 9.37 -9.78
CA GLY A 137 5.61 10.25 -10.68
C GLY A 137 7.13 10.26 -10.47
N LEU A 138 7.69 9.37 -9.64
CA LEU A 138 9.14 9.28 -9.38
C LEU A 138 9.83 8.12 -10.12
N SER A 139 9.25 7.67 -11.23
CA SER A 139 9.78 6.63 -12.13
C SER A 139 10.10 5.29 -11.44
N ARG A 140 9.18 4.81 -10.59
CA ARG A 140 9.25 3.49 -9.91
C ARG A 140 8.08 2.56 -10.28
N GLU A 141 7.57 2.73 -11.49
CA GLU A 141 6.39 2.02 -12.00
C GLU A 141 6.64 0.51 -12.10
N ASP A 142 7.87 0.09 -12.41
CA ASP A 142 8.32 -1.30 -12.45
C ASP A 142 7.98 -2.07 -11.16
N VAL A 143 8.30 -1.48 -10.01
CA VAL A 143 8.04 -2.07 -8.69
C VAL A 143 6.55 -2.11 -8.40
N PHE A 144 5.81 -1.06 -8.77
CA PHE A 144 4.37 -1.01 -8.54
C PHE A 144 3.61 -2.01 -9.41
N VAL A 145 4.06 -2.30 -10.64
CA VAL A 145 3.51 -3.41 -11.45
C VAL A 145 3.77 -4.75 -10.75
N HIS A 146 4.98 -4.96 -10.23
CA HIS A 146 5.29 -6.18 -9.48
C HIS A 146 4.38 -6.35 -8.26
N LEU A 147 4.19 -5.29 -7.47
CA LEU A 147 3.34 -5.32 -6.28
C LEU A 147 1.85 -5.44 -6.64
N LEU A 148 1.40 -4.81 -7.73
CA LEU A 148 0.04 -4.97 -8.26
C LEU A 148 -0.26 -6.44 -8.58
N ASN A 149 0.70 -7.19 -9.11
CA ASN A 149 0.52 -8.63 -9.36
C ASN A 149 0.26 -9.44 -8.08
N HIS A 150 0.79 -9.00 -6.93
CA HIS A 150 0.51 -9.64 -5.63
C HIS A 150 -0.78 -9.14 -4.99
N VAL A 151 -1.18 -7.89 -5.26
CA VAL A 151 -2.46 -7.33 -4.77
C VAL A 151 -3.65 -7.90 -5.55
N TRP A 152 -3.53 -8.05 -6.87
CA TRP A 152 -4.65 -8.34 -7.75
C TRP A 152 -5.44 -9.62 -7.39
N PRO A 153 -4.81 -10.74 -6.97
CA PRO A 153 -5.56 -11.92 -6.51
C PRO A 153 -6.47 -11.66 -5.30
N ASN A 154 -6.15 -10.66 -4.47
CA ASN A 154 -6.89 -10.33 -3.26
C ASN A 154 -8.21 -9.60 -3.51
N ILE A 155 -8.55 -9.23 -4.76
CA ILE A 155 -9.85 -8.61 -5.10
C ILE A 155 -11.04 -9.53 -4.81
N PHE A 156 -10.80 -10.84 -4.74
CA PHE A 156 -11.82 -11.86 -4.44
C PHE A 156 -11.94 -12.18 -2.96
N GLU A 157 -11.22 -11.47 -2.09
CA GLU A 157 -11.38 -11.65 -0.66
C GLU A 157 -12.82 -11.34 -0.23
N THR A 158 -13.27 -11.95 0.86
CA THR A 158 -14.66 -11.80 1.35
C THR A 158 -14.76 -10.90 2.57
N SER A 159 -13.66 -10.72 3.29
CA SER A 159 -13.60 -9.86 4.47
C SER A 159 -13.74 -8.40 4.07
N PRO A 160 -14.72 -7.64 4.61
CA PRO A 160 -14.95 -6.25 4.22
C PRO A 160 -13.73 -5.37 4.48
N LEU A 161 -13.06 -5.57 5.62
CA LEU A 161 -11.87 -4.80 6.00
C LEU A 161 -10.69 -4.98 5.03
N VAL A 162 -10.55 -6.18 4.45
CA VAL A 162 -9.47 -6.47 3.50
C VAL A 162 -9.84 -5.97 2.12
N ILE A 163 -11.08 -6.20 1.67
CA ILE A 163 -11.55 -5.72 0.37
C ILE A 163 -11.42 -4.21 0.29
N ASP A 164 -11.90 -3.48 1.30
CA ASP A 164 -11.86 -2.01 1.29
C ASP A 164 -10.41 -1.51 1.21
N ALA A 165 -9.49 -2.13 1.97
CA ALA A 165 -8.06 -1.83 1.86
C ALA A 165 -7.49 -2.15 0.47
N VAL A 166 -7.88 -3.28 -0.14
CA VAL A 166 -7.43 -3.69 -1.48
C VAL A 166 -7.92 -2.71 -2.55
N MET A 167 -9.18 -2.29 -2.48
CA MET A 167 -9.72 -1.30 -3.41
C MET A 167 -8.98 0.03 -3.28
N GLU A 168 -8.78 0.53 -2.04
CA GLU A 168 -8.02 1.75 -1.80
C GLU A 168 -6.57 1.66 -2.28
N ALA A 169 -5.93 0.50 -2.17
CA ALA A 169 -4.57 0.31 -2.67
C ALA A 169 -4.52 0.24 -4.20
N ILE A 170 -5.52 -0.35 -4.86
CA ILE A 170 -5.64 -0.30 -6.32
C ILE A 170 -5.80 1.14 -6.79
N ASP A 171 -6.60 1.95 -6.08
CA ASP A 171 -6.76 3.38 -6.39
C ASP A 171 -5.43 4.15 -6.17
N GLY A 172 -4.67 3.82 -5.11
CA GLY A 172 -3.33 4.36 -4.92
C GLY A 172 -2.34 3.96 -6.03
N LEU A 173 -2.37 2.69 -6.45
CA LEU A 173 -1.56 2.16 -7.55
C LEU A 173 -1.97 2.76 -8.90
N ARG A 174 -3.24 3.08 -9.11
CA ARG A 174 -3.71 3.81 -10.30
C ARG A 174 -3.03 5.17 -10.42
N VAL A 175 -2.84 5.90 -9.31
CA VAL A 175 -2.15 7.19 -9.35
C VAL A 175 -0.66 7.01 -9.70
N ALA A 176 -0.03 5.93 -9.21
CA ALA A 176 1.39 5.66 -9.46
C ALA A 176 1.67 5.08 -10.86
N LEU A 177 0.79 4.24 -11.40
CA LEU A 177 0.95 3.51 -12.67
C LEU A 177 0.18 4.12 -13.85
N GLY A 178 -0.84 4.93 -13.55
CA GLY A 178 -1.81 5.42 -14.51
C GLY A 178 -3.02 4.50 -14.70
N PRO A 179 -4.12 5.05 -15.24
CA PRO A 179 -5.39 4.32 -15.41
C PRO A 179 -5.33 3.21 -16.47
N ALA A 180 -4.42 3.32 -17.45
CA ALA A 180 -4.24 2.35 -18.51
C ALA A 180 -3.84 0.96 -17.99
N VAL A 181 -2.90 0.92 -17.05
CA VAL A 181 -2.40 -0.34 -16.47
C VAL A 181 -3.53 -1.03 -15.71
N ILE A 182 -4.25 -0.30 -14.86
CA ILE A 182 -5.38 -0.86 -14.11
C ILE A 182 -6.51 -1.32 -15.04
N LEU A 183 -6.81 -0.57 -16.10
CA LEU A 183 -7.78 -0.97 -17.13
C LEU A 183 -7.39 -2.31 -17.76
N ASN A 184 -6.12 -2.50 -18.13
CA ASN A 184 -5.65 -3.74 -18.76
C ASN A 184 -5.83 -4.98 -17.88
N TYR A 185 -5.67 -4.83 -16.56
CA TYR A 185 -5.98 -5.92 -15.62
C TYR A 185 -7.48 -6.14 -15.51
N CYS A 186 -8.27 -5.06 -15.51
CA CYS A 186 -9.73 -5.11 -15.37
C CYS A 186 -10.45 -5.72 -16.60
N LEU A 187 -9.98 -5.47 -17.82
CA LEU A 187 -10.66 -5.89 -19.05
C LEU A 187 -10.97 -7.40 -19.10
N GLN A 188 -10.11 -8.24 -18.52
CA GLN A 188 -10.25 -9.70 -18.52
C GLN A 188 -11.48 -10.20 -17.74
N GLY A 189 -11.89 -9.48 -16.68
CA GLY A 189 -12.96 -9.92 -15.80
C GLY A 189 -14.31 -9.22 -16.02
N LEU A 190 -14.36 -8.13 -16.79
CA LEU A 190 -15.59 -7.35 -17.03
C LEU A 190 -16.72 -8.19 -17.64
N PHE A 191 -16.40 -9.00 -18.65
CA PHE A 191 -17.35 -9.84 -19.38
C PHE A 191 -17.18 -11.34 -19.10
N HIS A 192 -16.49 -11.70 -18.02
CA HIS A 192 -16.23 -13.09 -17.65
C HIS A 192 -17.55 -13.87 -17.43
N PRO A 193 -17.71 -15.15 -17.82
CA PRO A 193 -18.98 -15.88 -17.72
C PRO A 193 -19.49 -16.06 -16.28
N ALA A 194 -18.60 -16.17 -15.30
CA ALA A 194 -18.96 -16.27 -13.89
C ALA A 194 -19.42 -14.93 -13.31
N ARG A 195 -20.65 -14.89 -12.78
CA ARG A 195 -21.25 -13.69 -12.16
C ARG A 195 -20.40 -13.12 -11.02
N LYS A 196 -19.89 -13.98 -10.14
CA LYS A 196 -19.03 -13.56 -9.01
C LYS A 196 -17.77 -12.82 -9.46
N VAL A 197 -17.21 -13.19 -10.61
CA VAL A 197 -16.04 -12.53 -11.18
C VAL A 197 -16.41 -11.15 -11.69
N ARG A 198 -17.48 -11.07 -12.50
CA ARG A 198 -17.97 -9.79 -13.03
C ARG A 198 -18.28 -8.78 -11.93
N GLU A 199 -18.98 -9.19 -10.88
CA GLU A 199 -19.38 -8.29 -9.79
C GLU A 199 -18.18 -7.56 -9.16
N VAL A 200 -17.06 -8.27 -8.93
CA VAL A 200 -15.84 -7.68 -8.38
C VAL A 200 -15.16 -6.78 -9.41
N TYR A 201 -15.02 -7.22 -10.65
CA TYR A 201 -14.34 -6.45 -11.70
C TYR A 201 -15.09 -5.18 -12.08
N TRP A 202 -16.42 -5.23 -12.14
CA TRP A 202 -17.25 -4.04 -12.34
C TRP A 202 -17.12 -3.05 -11.18
N LYS A 203 -16.95 -3.53 -9.94
CA LYS A 203 -16.66 -2.64 -8.80
C LYS A 203 -15.36 -1.87 -9.01
N VAL A 204 -14.28 -2.54 -9.42
CA VAL A 204 -12.98 -1.91 -9.71
C VAL A 204 -13.10 -0.93 -10.90
N TYR A 205 -13.78 -1.33 -11.96
CA TYR A 205 -14.00 -0.48 -13.13
C TYR A 205 -14.80 0.78 -12.79
N ASN A 206 -15.82 0.67 -11.94
CA ASN A 206 -16.62 1.82 -11.52
C ASN A 206 -15.77 2.84 -10.77
N SER A 207 -14.92 2.41 -9.84
CA SER A 207 -13.94 3.29 -9.19
C SER A 207 -13.02 3.94 -10.23
N LEU A 208 -12.42 3.15 -11.11
CA LEU A 208 -11.52 3.63 -12.16
C LEU A 208 -12.19 4.68 -13.08
N HIS A 209 -13.44 4.45 -13.45
CA HIS A 209 -14.22 5.35 -14.32
C HIS A 209 -14.54 6.66 -13.62
N ILE A 210 -14.92 6.63 -12.35
CA ILE A 210 -15.18 7.84 -11.55
C ILE A 210 -13.91 8.70 -11.46
N GLU A 211 -12.75 8.07 -11.28
CA GLU A 211 -11.52 8.80 -10.99
C GLU A 211 -10.71 9.25 -12.22
N ALA A 212 -10.94 8.64 -13.39
CA ALA A 212 -10.12 8.89 -14.60
C ALA A 212 -10.88 8.74 -15.92
N GLN A 213 -12.16 9.16 -15.99
CA GLN A 213 -13.01 9.03 -17.17
C GLN A 213 -12.33 9.47 -18.48
N ASP A 214 -11.82 10.70 -18.52
CA ASP A 214 -11.24 11.28 -19.74
C ASP A 214 -9.96 10.55 -20.16
N ALA A 215 -9.14 10.14 -19.21
CA ALA A 215 -7.90 9.43 -19.48
C ALA A 215 -8.15 8.04 -20.07
N LEU A 216 -9.27 7.37 -19.72
CA LEU A 216 -9.61 6.04 -20.24
C LEU A 216 -9.94 6.04 -21.73
N VAL A 217 -10.35 7.17 -22.30
CA VAL A 217 -10.75 7.28 -23.73
C VAL A 217 -9.64 6.77 -24.65
N ALA A 218 -8.38 7.06 -24.33
CA ALA A 218 -7.21 6.64 -25.10
C ALA A 218 -6.89 5.13 -24.97
N PHE A 219 -7.42 4.44 -23.95
CA PHE A 219 -7.01 3.08 -23.59
C PHE A 219 -8.12 2.03 -23.78
N TYR A 220 -9.34 2.43 -24.10
CA TYR A 220 -10.40 1.46 -24.40
C TYR A 220 -10.03 0.58 -25.60
N PRO A 221 -10.26 -0.74 -25.51
CA PRO A 221 -9.99 -1.65 -26.61
C PRO A 221 -10.84 -1.30 -27.83
N VAL A 222 -10.29 -1.51 -29.01
CA VAL A 222 -11.03 -1.37 -30.26
C VAL A 222 -11.96 -2.57 -30.38
N LEU A 223 -13.26 -2.30 -30.49
CA LEU A 223 -14.28 -3.29 -30.77
C LEU A 223 -14.65 -3.23 -32.25
N PHE A 224 -14.85 -4.40 -32.86
CA PHE A 224 -15.29 -4.50 -34.24
C PHE A 224 -16.80 -4.28 -34.33
N ASP A 225 -17.22 -3.65 -35.41
CA ASP A 225 -18.64 -3.46 -35.70
C ASP A 225 -19.31 -4.82 -35.93
N GLU A 226 -20.53 -4.97 -35.43
CA GLU A 226 -21.39 -6.13 -35.66
C GLU A 226 -22.58 -5.69 -36.53
N ASP A 227 -23.28 -6.65 -37.16
CA ASP A 227 -24.32 -6.37 -38.17
C ASP A 227 -25.32 -5.26 -37.78
N ASN A 228 -25.69 -5.18 -36.50
CA ASN A 228 -26.65 -4.21 -35.98
C ASN A 228 -26.03 -3.06 -35.17
N ASN A 229 -24.74 -3.10 -34.84
CA ASN A 229 -24.12 -2.18 -33.89
C ASN A 229 -22.76 -1.66 -34.39
N PHE A 230 -22.62 -0.33 -34.44
CA PHE A 230 -21.35 0.35 -34.69
C PHE A 230 -20.64 0.60 -33.36
N TYR A 231 -19.51 -0.06 -33.13
CA TYR A 231 -18.67 0.04 -31.94
C TYR A 231 -17.34 0.76 -32.21
N SER A 232 -16.97 0.94 -33.48
CA SER A 232 -15.75 1.62 -33.90
C SER A 232 -15.80 3.13 -33.64
N ARG A 233 -14.61 3.74 -33.49
CA ARG A 233 -14.42 5.18 -33.24
C ARG A 233 -13.61 5.80 -34.38
N PRO A 234 -14.23 6.12 -35.53
CA PRO A 234 -13.51 6.53 -36.74
C PRO A 234 -12.72 7.84 -36.57
N GLU A 235 -13.16 8.73 -35.68
CA GLU A 235 -12.49 10.00 -35.38
C GLU A 235 -11.09 9.82 -34.82
N LEU A 236 -10.84 8.73 -34.08
CA LEU A 236 -9.52 8.41 -33.52
C LEU A 236 -8.54 7.85 -34.54
N MET A 237 -9.03 7.42 -35.72
CA MET A 237 -8.23 6.82 -36.78
C MET A 237 -7.85 7.82 -37.88
N MET A 238 -8.37 9.04 -37.81
CA MET A 238 -8.04 10.09 -38.77
C MET A 238 -6.57 10.51 -38.62
N PHE A 239 -5.84 10.53 -39.73
CA PHE A 239 -4.48 11.07 -39.83
C PHE A 239 -4.51 12.23 -40.84
N LEU A 240 -4.07 13.40 -40.40
CA LEU A 240 -3.99 14.63 -41.22
C LEU A 240 -2.59 14.84 -41.77
#